data_AF-A0AAU8JJJ2-F1
#
_entry.id   AF-A0AAU8JJJ2-F1
#
_cell.length_a   1.000
_cell.length_b   1.000
_cell.length_c   1.000
_cell.angle_alpha   90.00
_cell.angle_beta   90.00
_cell.angle_gamma   90.00
#
_symmetry.space_group_name_H-M   'P 1'
#
loop_
_entity.id
_entity.type
_entity.pdbx_description
1 polymer ?
#
loop_
_entity_poly.entity_id
_entity_poly.type
_entity_poly.pdbx_seq_one_letter_code
_entity_poly.pdbx_strand_id
1 'polypeptide(L)'
;MDRLSEICGAEFVEFKSKVKCCGGPILVSKQDVAFDLTKNILDEAKALGADCIVLACPLCDTNLELRQPDIEKQYNVSYNMPIIYITEIIGLALGIKPSKLGMNKHIVSVKPVLAKLGL
;
A
#
# COMPACT_ATOMS: atom_id res chain seq x y z
N MET A 1 6.98 8.59 -8.36
CA MET A 1 7.23 7.36 -7.58
C MET A 1 7.65 6.25 -8.52
N ASP A 2 6.99 6.10 -9.67
CA ASP A 2 7.24 5.06 -10.68
C ASP A 2 8.72 4.87 -11.04
N ARG A 3 9.39 5.91 -11.57
CA ARG A 3 10.81 5.82 -11.93
C ARG A 3 11.72 5.37 -10.77
N LEU A 4 11.39 5.79 -9.54
CA LEU A 4 12.17 5.41 -8.37
C LEU A 4 11.92 3.94 -8.00
N SER A 5 10.65 3.50 -8.04
CA SER A 5 10.28 2.10 -7.85
C SER A 5 10.92 1.18 -8.90
N GLU A 6 10.94 1.60 -10.17
CA GLU A 6 11.61 0.89 -11.27
C GLU A 6 13.12 0.76 -11.04
N ILE A 7 13.79 1.84 -10.61
CA ILE A 7 15.23 1.79 -10.26
C ILE A 7 15.48 0.83 -9.09
N CYS A 8 14.53 0.73 -8.16
CA CYS A 8 14.60 -0.24 -7.05
C CYS A 8 14.24 -1.68 -7.46
N GLY A 9 13.92 -1.93 -8.74
CA GLY A 9 13.67 -3.26 -9.29
C GLY A 9 12.20 -3.70 -9.26
N ALA A 10 11.26 -2.80 -8.97
CA ALA A 10 9.83 -3.09 -9.08
C ALA A 10 9.32 -2.88 -10.51
N GLU A 11 8.31 -3.65 -10.90
CA GLU A 11 7.54 -3.41 -12.11
C GLU A 11 6.36 -2.48 -11.78
N PHE A 12 6.20 -1.40 -12.55
CA PHE A 12 5.09 -0.47 -12.38
C PHE A 12 3.88 -0.92 -13.21
N VAL A 13 2.72 -1.01 -12.57
CA VAL A 13 1.44 -1.24 -13.24
C VAL A 13 0.75 0.10 -13.43
N GLU A 14 0.34 0.43 -14.66
CA GLU A 14 -0.40 1.67 -14.92
C GLU A 14 -1.84 1.58 -14.39
N PHE A 15 -2.29 2.61 -13.67
CA PHE A 15 -3.60 2.64 -13.04
C PHE A 15 -4.17 4.06 -13.00
N LYS A 16 -5.51 4.17 -13.01
CA LYS A 16 -6.22 5.46 -13.11
C LYS A 16 -6.22 6.23 -11.80
N SER A 17 -6.20 5.54 -10.67
CA SER A 17 -6.25 6.17 -9.35
C SER A 17 -4.89 6.70 -8.87
N LYS A 18 -3.87 6.71 -9.72
CA LYS A 18 -2.48 7.09 -9.41
C LYS A 18 -2.33 8.43 -8.70
N VAL A 19 -3.16 9.41 -9.03
CA VAL A 19 -3.14 10.76 -8.46
C VAL A 19 -4.40 11.06 -7.64
N LYS A 20 -5.20 10.05 -7.32
CA LYS A 20 -6.40 10.19 -6.49
C LYS A 20 -6.01 10.24 -5.01
N CYS A 21 -6.73 11.06 -4.25
CA CYS A 21 -6.53 11.18 -2.81
C CYS A 21 -7.09 9.96 -2.08
N CYS A 22 -6.38 9.49 -1.05
CA CYS A 22 -6.86 8.43 -0.16
C CYS A 22 -7.95 8.88 0.84
N GLY A 23 -8.26 10.17 0.91
CA GLY A 23 -9.24 10.71 1.88
C GLY A 23 -8.70 10.89 3.30
N GLY A 24 -7.38 10.74 3.54
CA GLY A 24 -6.75 10.87 4.87
C GLY A 24 -7.17 12.13 5.66
N PRO A 25 -7.09 13.34 5.07
CA PRO A 25 -7.44 14.58 5.79
C PRO A 25 -8.90 14.68 6.26
N ILE A 26 -9.81 13.91 5.66
CA ILE A 26 -11.25 13.95 5.97
C ILE A 26 -11.71 12.71 6.73
N LEU A 27 -10.79 11.81 7.11
CA LEU A 27 -11.14 10.54 7.77
C LEU A 27 -12.01 10.75 9.03
N VAL A 28 -11.65 11.71 9.87
CA VAL A 28 -12.36 11.96 11.13
C VAL A 28 -13.72 12.63 10.91
N SER A 29 -13.80 13.56 9.95
CA SER A 29 -15.01 14.37 9.72
C SER A 29 -16.01 13.72 8.79
N LYS A 30 -15.56 12.86 7.87
CA LYS A 30 -16.31 12.22 6.79
C LYS A 30 -15.79 10.79 6.54
N GLN A 31 -15.85 9.95 7.56
CA GLN A 31 -15.29 8.59 7.52
C GLN A 31 -15.78 7.78 6.31
N ASP A 32 -17.10 7.75 6.04
CA ASP A 32 -17.64 6.96 4.92
C ASP A 32 -17.08 7.41 3.56
N VAL A 33 -16.87 8.71 3.38
CA VAL A 33 -16.27 9.26 2.15
C VAL A 33 -14.79 8.90 2.07
N ALA A 34 -14.05 9.00 3.18
CA ALA A 34 -12.64 8.63 3.22
C ALA A 34 -12.45 7.13 2.92
N PHE A 35 -13.32 6.29 3.46
CA PHE A 35 -13.30 4.85 3.24
C PHE A 35 -13.63 4.50 1.79
N ASP A 36 -14.64 5.14 1.20
CA ASP A 36 -14.97 4.93 -0.22
C ASP A 36 -13.80 5.32 -1.15
N LEU A 37 -13.15 6.45 -0.89
CA LEU A 37 -11.96 6.89 -1.63
C LEU A 37 -10.80 5.88 -1.50
N THR A 38 -10.54 5.40 -0.30
CA THR A 38 -9.48 4.41 -0.04
C THR A 38 -9.79 3.08 -0.72
N LYS A 39 -11.05 2.63 -0.61
CA LYS A 39 -11.58 1.41 -1.22
C LYS A 39 -11.37 1.41 -2.73
N ASN A 40 -11.67 2.52 -3.41
CA ASN A 40 -11.51 2.63 -4.86
C ASN A 40 -10.05 2.40 -5.30
N ILE A 41 -9.07 2.86 -4.51
CA ILE A 41 -7.64 2.62 -4.78
C ILE A 41 -7.31 1.13 -4.59
N LEU A 42 -7.79 0.52 -3.50
CA LEU A 42 -7.55 -0.90 -3.18
C LEU A 42 -8.22 -1.83 -4.20
N ASP A 43 -9.43 -1.52 -4.63
CA ASP A 43 -10.16 -2.25 -5.68
C ASP A 43 -9.38 -2.25 -6.99
N GLU A 44 -8.90 -1.09 -7.43
CA GLU A 44 -8.14 -1.00 -8.67
C GLU A 44 -6.80 -1.74 -8.57
N ALA A 45 -6.06 -1.57 -7.47
CA ALA A 45 -4.81 -2.29 -7.25
C ALA A 45 -5.02 -3.81 -7.28
N LYS A 46 -6.06 -4.31 -6.62
CA LYS A 46 -6.41 -5.73 -6.63
C LYS A 46 -6.85 -6.21 -8.02
N ALA A 47 -7.68 -5.45 -8.71
CA ALA A 47 -8.16 -5.80 -10.05
C ALA A 47 -7.03 -5.88 -11.09
N LEU A 48 -5.99 -5.07 -10.91
CA LEU A 48 -4.78 -5.08 -11.73
C LEU A 48 -3.77 -6.16 -11.33
N GLY A 49 -4.03 -6.91 -10.26
CA GLY A 49 -3.13 -7.96 -9.78
C GLY A 49 -1.84 -7.40 -9.18
N ALA A 50 -1.86 -6.18 -8.64
CA ALA A 50 -0.69 -5.60 -7.98
C ALA A 50 -0.29 -6.41 -6.74
N ASP A 51 1.02 -6.56 -6.55
CA ASP A 51 1.59 -7.26 -5.39
C ASP A 51 1.64 -6.41 -4.13
N CYS A 52 1.74 -5.10 -4.31
CA CYS A 52 1.73 -4.11 -3.25
C CYS A 52 1.42 -2.72 -3.81
N ILE A 53 1.12 -1.78 -2.91
CA ILE A 53 1.04 -0.35 -3.23
C ILE A 53 2.24 0.34 -2.58
N VAL A 54 3.01 1.09 -3.37
CA VAL A 54 4.10 1.92 -2.85
C VAL A 54 3.62 3.36 -2.66
N LEU A 55 3.88 3.93 -1.49
CA LEU A 55 3.48 5.30 -1.16
C LEU A 55 4.59 6.09 -0.43
N ALA A 56 4.40 7.40 -0.33
CA ALA A 56 5.34 8.30 0.35
C ALA A 56 4.64 9.28 1.31
N CYS A 57 3.39 8.99 1.69
CA CYS A 57 2.57 9.85 2.53
C CYS A 57 2.08 9.07 3.77
N PRO A 58 2.41 9.50 4.99
CA PRO A 58 1.98 8.80 6.22
C PRO A 58 0.46 8.77 6.41
N LEU A 59 -0.27 9.75 5.87
CA LEU A 59 -1.73 9.73 5.89
C LEU A 59 -2.30 8.67 4.93
N CYS A 60 -1.68 8.50 3.76
CA CYS A 60 -2.06 7.41 2.85
C CYS A 60 -1.75 6.05 3.47
N ASP A 61 -0.63 5.91 4.18
CA ASP A 61 -0.29 4.72 4.94
C ASP A 61 -1.38 4.37 5.96
N THR A 62 -1.76 5.35 6.79
CA THR A 62 -2.84 5.18 7.77
C THR A 62 -4.14 4.67 7.13
N ASN A 63 -4.54 5.22 5.98
CA ASN A 63 -5.80 4.81 5.34
C ASN A 63 -5.68 3.47 4.60
N LEU A 64 -4.65 3.28 3.79
CA LEU A 64 -4.52 2.10 2.93
C LEU A 64 -4.07 0.86 3.71
N GLU A 65 -3.33 1.02 4.80
CA GLU A 65 -2.78 -0.06 5.62
C GLU A 65 -3.61 -0.26 6.90
N LEU A 66 -3.59 0.72 7.81
CA LEU A 66 -4.19 0.58 9.13
C LEU A 66 -5.73 0.46 9.06
N ARG A 67 -6.38 1.17 8.14
CA ARG A 67 -7.84 1.10 7.95
C ARG A 67 -8.29 0.01 6.99
N GLN A 68 -7.37 -0.75 6.38
CA GLN A 68 -7.75 -1.81 5.45
C GLN A 68 -8.73 -2.82 6.08
N PRO A 69 -8.51 -3.33 7.32
CA PRO A 69 -9.45 -4.26 7.94
C PRO A 69 -10.82 -3.64 8.24
N ASP A 70 -10.85 -2.36 8.61
CA ASP A 70 -12.10 -1.62 8.86
C ASP A 70 -12.91 -1.49 7.56
N ILE A 71 -12.25 -1.16 6.44
CA ILE A 71 -12.84 -1.04 5.10
C ILE A 71 -13.33 -2.41 4.60
N GLU A 72 -12.50 -3.45 4.71
CA GLU A 72 -12.85 -4.82 4.34
C GLU A 72 -14.14 -5.28 5.04
N LYS A 73 -14.23 -5.02 6.34
CA LYS A 73 -15.43 -5.32 7.14
C LYS A 73 -16.64 -4.50 6.71
N GLN A 74 -16.49 -3.19 6.49
CA GLN A 74 -17.60 -2.30 6.13
C GLN A 74 -18.22 -2.65 4.78
N TYR A 75 -17.40 -2.99 3.79
CA TYR A 75 -17.86 -3.24 2.43
C TYR A 75 -17.97 -4.72 2.07
N ASN A 76 -17.67 -5.63 3.01
CA ASN A 76 -17.67 -7.07 2.81
C ASN A 76 -16.79 -7.50 1.63
N VAL A 77 -15.55 -6.98 1.62
CA VAL A 77 -14.51 -7.24 0.62
C VAL A 77 -13.24 -7.70 1.32
N SER A 78 -12.28 -8.25 0.57
CA SER A 78 -10.96 -8.59 1.11
C SER A 78 -9.89 -8.23 0.08
N TYR A 79 -8.85 -7.54 0.52
CA TYR A 79 -7.71 -7.10 -0.26
C TYR A 79 -6.45 -7.84 0.16
N ASN A 80 -6.15 -7.87 1.48
CA ASN A 80 -4.84 -8.27 1.99
C ASN A 80 -3.69 -7.64 1.19
N MET A 81 -3.86 -6.39 0.76
CA MET A 81 -2.95 -5.66 -0.12
C MET A 81 -1.82 -5.06 0.71
N PRO A 82 -0.57 -5.54 0.55
CA PRO A 82 0.58 -4.98 1.27
C PRO A 82 0.83 -3.53 0.85
N ILE A 83 1.00 -2.65 1.83
CA ILE A 83 1.37 -1.25 1.60
C ILE A 83 2.83 -1.07 1.97
N ILE A 84 3.66 -0.57 1.05
CA ILE A 84 5.10 -0.40 1.27
C ILE A 84 5.45 1.09 1.22
N TYR A 85 6.11 1.57 2.26
CA TYR A 85 6.60 2.94 2.27
C TYR A 85 7.82 3.07 1.35
N ILE A 86 7.95 4.18 0.63
CA ILE A 86 9.01 4.37 -0.38
C ILE A 86 10.42 4.18 0.19
N THR A 87 10.65 4.49 1.45
CA THR A 87 11.96 4.28 2.09
C THR A 87 12.27 2.81 2.33
N GLU A 88 11.27 1.95 2.46
CA GLU A 88 11.44 0.51 2.64
C GLU A 88 11.88 -0.13 1.34
N ILE A 89 11.26 0.21 0.20
CA ILE A 89 11.71 -0.31 -1.10
C ILE A 89 13.12 0.17 -1.45
N ILE A 90 13.46 1.42 -1.15
CA ILE A 90 14.83 1.93 -1.28
C ILE A 90 15.78 1.14 -0.38
N GLY A 91 15.40 0.90 0.88
CA GLY A 91 16.19 0.12 1.82
C GLY A 91 16.45 -1.31 1.34
N LEU A 92 15.42 -1.98 0.81
CA LEU A 92 15.55 -3.32 0.22
C LEU A 92 16.51 -3.31 -0.97
N ALA A 93 16.36 -2.33 -1.88
CA ALA A 93 17.24 -2.18 -3.04
C ALA A 93 18.71 -1.91 -2.64
N LEU A 94 18.95 -1.28 -1.49
CA LEU A 94 20.28 -1.08 -0.91
C LEU A 94 20.81 -2.30 -0.12
N GLY A 95 20.07 -3.41 -0.09
CA GLY A 95 20.46 -4.64 0.62
C GLY A 95 20.23 -4.60 2.13
N ILE A 96 19.42 -3.66 2.63
CA ILE A 96 19.05 -3.63 4.04
C ILE A 96 18.05 -4.77 4.32
N LYS A 97 18.33 -5.57 5.35
CA LYS A 97 17.46 -6.69 5.74
C LYS A 97 16.03 -6.21 6.09
N PRO A 98 14.96 -6.93 5.69
CA PRO A 98 13.57 -6.55 5.98
C PRO A 98 13.29 -6.28 7.46
N SER A 99 13.92 -7.04 8.36
CA SER A 99 13.78 -6.88 9.81
C SER A 99 14.30 -5.53 10.33
N LYS A 100 15.35 -4.98 9.71
CA LYS A 100 15.88 -3.64 10.06
C LYS A 100 15.00 -2.51 9.54
N LEU A 101 14.26 -2.76 8.46
CA LEU A 101 13.29 -1.82 7.91
C LEU A 101 11.96 -1.83 8.67
N GLY A 102 11.77 -2.78 9.60
CA GLY A 102 10.54 -2.89 10.38
C GLY A 102 9.37 -3.52 9.61
N MET A 103 9.64 -4.19 8.50
CA MET A 103 8.63 -4.80 7.63
C MET A 103 7.78 -5.88 8.34
N ASN A 104 8.25 -6.41 9.46
CA ASN A 104 7.50 -7.32 10.31
C ASN A 104 6.45 -6.62 11.21
N LYS A 105 6.36 -5.30 11.18
CA LYS A 105 5.44 -4.48 11.98
C LYS A 105 4.24 -3.98 11.19
N HIS A 106 4.16 -4.29 9.89
CA HIS A 106 3.01 -3.97 9.05
C HIS A 106 1.76 -4.68 9.57
N ILE A 107 0.60 -4.03 9.41
CA ILE A 107 -0.70 -4.55 9.84
C ILE A 107 -1.16 -5.64 8.89
N VAL A 108 -1.04 -5.37 7.59
CA VAL A 108 -1.20 -6.29 6.48
C VAL A 108 0.15 -6.90 6.19
N SER A 109 0.21 -8.23 6.09
CA SER A 109 1.49 -8.92 5.98
C SER A 109 2.17 -8.63 4.64
N VAL A 110 3.39 -8.10 4.70
CA VAL A 110 4.28 -7.93 3.52
C VAL A 110 5.07 -9.20 3.15
N LYS A 111 4.89 -10.30 3.89
CA LYS A 111 5.58 -11.58 3.61
C LYS A 111 5.37 -12.10 2.17
N PRO A 112 4.17 -12.00 1.56
CA PRO A 112 3.98 -12.44 0.17
C PRO A 112 4.90 -11.68 -0.81
N VAL A 113 5.12 -10.38 -0.58
CA VAL A 113 6.02 -9.57 -1.41
C VAL A 113 7.47 -10.00 -1.19
N LEU A 114 7.89 -10.15 0.07
CA LEU A 114 9.26 -10.59 0.39
C LEU A 114 9.57 -11.96 -0.21
N ALA A 115 8.63 -12.90 -0.16
CA ALA A 115 8.78 -14.22 -0.74
C ALA A 115 9.01 -14.16 -2.27
N LYS A 116 8.33 -13.26 -2.99
CA LYS A 116 8.55 -13.03 -4.43
C LYS A 116 9.93 -12.45 -4.73
N LEU A 117 10.50 -11.70 -3.79
CA LEU A 117 11.86 -11.16 -3.87
C LEU A 117 12.93 -12.13 -3.37
N GLY A 118 12.56 -13.31 -2.87
CA GLY A 118 13.48 -14.29 -2.29
C GLY A 118 14.05 -13.90 -0.92
N LEU A 119 13.29 -13.09 -0.15
CA LEU A 119 13.67 -12.51 1.15
C LEU A 119 12.84 -13.03 2.32
#